data_AF-A0A3Q1JDQ1-F1
#
_entry.id   AF-A0A3Q1JDQ1-F1
#
_cell.length_a   1.000
_cell.length_b   1.000
_cell.length_c   1.000
_cell.angle_alpha   90.00
_cell.angle_beta   90.00
_cell.angle_gamma   90.00
#
_symmetry.space_group_name_H-M   'P 1'
#
loop_
_entity.id
_entity.type
_entity.pdbx_description
1 polymer ?
#
loop_
_entity_poly.entity_id
_entity_poly.type
_entity_poly.pdbx_seq_one_letter_code
_entity_poly.pdbx_strand_id
1 'polypeptide(L)'
;MCVCLLELIHQVSVLSEQSNANHLQSLLMELREQEERNEETLALRHAYMQSGGSDPAIVAQMIDLQAEAQSLEKNQPAAARGPSWELLAVEEENQRLEKEIHRFQLARERHRNYEGWRVWFYAPHLRSFSSPFERRMMDPLDSLGPSPYDPEAGFVVFFDLVTGVDASQKVLRLVTALYSEGHEIRPPTSTPPVQCQLGEPYPHSPGNYALLSVKQPVTRIQPSPSLCLVVEVQTAKDLDVYNQEVFKLVACGWTQLELFDQYNQLRSGYWRLPVRSLPVRPSLNLPQLNSLPQVGHMELCVRLVNGRNEDAQTQVKPELNTSSRYKYLAVVG
;
A
#
# COMPACT_ATOMS: atom_id res chain seq x y z
N MET A 1 -9.69 -13.90 -33.35
CA MET A 1 -9.64 -15.37 -33.23
C MET A 1 -10.24 -16.14 -34.42
N CYS A 2 -10.76 -15.51 -35.49
CA CYS A 2 -11.47 -16.27 -36.53
C CYS A 2 -10.66 -16.64 -37.79
N VAL A 3 -9.49 -16.04 -38.05
CA VAL A 3 -8.74 -16.31 -39.31
C VAL A 3 -7.80 -17.51 -39.16
N CYS A 4 -7.02 -17.61 -38.08
CA CYS A 4 -6.10 -18.73 -37.85
C CYS A 4 -6.81 -20.07 -37.64
N LEU A 5 -8.02 -20.08 -37.07
CA LEU A 5 -8.78 -21.32 -36.83
C LEU A 5 -9.31 -21.92 -38.14
N LEU A 6 -9.74 -21.07 -39.09
CA LEU A 6 -10.21 -21.51 -40.41
C LEU A 6 -9.06 -22.05 -41.28
N GLU A 7 -7.88 -21.45 -41.18
CA GLU A 7 -6.68 -21.89 -41.89
C GLU A 7 -6.17 -23.24 -41.36
N LEU A 8 -6.23 -23.45 -40.04
CA LEU A 8 -5.88 -24.73 -39.40
C LEU A 8 -6.86 -25.84 -39.79
N ILE A 9 -8.17 -25.56 -39.77
CA ILE A 9 -9.21 -26.53 -40.17
C ILE A 9 -9.04 -26.93 -41.63
N HIS A 10 -8.67 -25.98 -42.51
CA HIS A 10 -8.42 -26.27 -43.92
C HIS A 10 -7.17 -27.15 -44.12
N GLN A 11 -6.06 -26.85 -43.42
CA GLN A 11 -4.83 -27.64 -43.50
C GLN A 11 -5.01 -29.06 -42.93
N VAL A 12 -5.79 -29.22 -41.85
CA VAL A 12 -6.13 -30.54 -41.28
C VAL A 12 -7.03 -31.35 -42.23
N SER A 13 -7.96 -30.70 -42.94
CA SER A 13 -8.82 -31.37 -43.92
C SER A 13 -8.04 -31.91 -45.12
N VAL A 14 -6.99 -31.21 -45.56
CA VAL A 14 -6.13 -31.67 -46.66
C VAL A 14 -5.24 -32.84 -46.23
N LEU A 15 -4.71 -32.82 -45.00
CA LEU A 15 -3.90 -33.92 -44.46
C LEU A 15 -4.73 -35.19 -44.16
N SER A 16 -6.02 -35.04 -43.89
CA SER A 16 -6.96 -36.14 -43.67
C SER A 16 -7.18 -37.01 -44.90
N GLU A 17 -7.05 -36.47 -46.11
CA GLU A 17 -7.31 -37.21 -47.36
C GLU A 17 -6.13 -38.09 -47.81
N GLN A 18 -4.93 -37.86 -47.26
CA GLN A 18 -3.69 -38.52 -47.67
C GLN A 18 -3.05 -39.41 -46.59
N SER A 19 -3.66 -39.51 -45.41
CA SER A 19 -3.03 -40.14 -44.24
C SER A 19 -3.75 -41.40 -43.76
N ASN A 20 -2.96 -42.46 -43.51
CA ASN A 20 -3.45 -43.71 -42.92
C ASN A 20 -4.11 -43.44 -41.56
N ALA A 21 -5.27 -44.05 -41.28
CA ALA A 21 -6.07 -43.81 -40.07
C ALA A 21 -5.28 -43.88 -38.75
N ASN A 22 -4.22 -44.69 -38.70
CA ASN A 22 -3.34 -44.82 -37.54
C ASN A 22 -2.49 -43.57 -37.29
N HIS A 23 -2.08 -42.85 -38.33
CA HIS A 23 -1.31 -41.60 -38.20
C HIS A 23 -2.19 -40.45 -37.71
N LEU A 24 -3.43 -40.37 -38.18
CA LEU A 24 -4.42 -39.41 -37.68
C LEU A 24 -4.75 -39.65 -36.19
N GLN A 25 -4.84 -40.91 -35.74
CA GLN A 25 -5.01 -41.22 -34.32
C GLN A 25 -3.82 -40.80 -33.47
N SER A 26 -2.59 -40.95 -33.97
CA SER A 26 -1.39 -40.48 -33.28
C SER A 26 -1.38 -38.96 -33.10
N LEU A 27 -1.69 -38.21 -34.17
CA LEU A 27 -1.74 -36.75 -34.12
C LEU A 27 -2.86 -36.23 -33.20
N LEU A 28 -4.00 -36.92 -33.14
CA LEU A 28 -5.09 -36.56 -32.24
C LEU A 28 -4.74 -36.78 -30.76
N MET A 29 -3.96 -37.82 -30.42
CA MET A 29 -3.45 -37.99 -29.06
C MET A 29 -2.45 -36.88 -28.71
N GLU A 30 -1.53 -36.58 -29.62
CA GLU A 30 -0.49 -35.56 -29.40
C GLU A 30 -1.09 -34.15 -29.27
N LEU A 31 -2.13 -33.83 -30.05
CA LEU A 31 -2.89 -32.58 -29.92
C LEU A 31 -3.63 -32.48 -28.60
N ARG A 32 -4.24 -33.57 -28.11
CA ARG A 32 -4.92 -33.60 -26.80
C ARG A 32 -3.93 -33.35 -25.66
N GLU A 33 -2.77 -34.00 -25.71
CA GLU A 33 -1.69 -33.81 -24.73
C GLU A 33 -1.10 -32.40 -24.81
N GLN A 34 -1.07 -31.78 -25.99
CA GLN A 34 -0.67 -30.40 -26.16
C GLN A 34 -1.70 -29.40 -25.62
N GLU A 35 -2.99 -29.70 -25.76
CA GLU A 35 -4.08 -28.88 -25.20
C GLU A 35 -4.07 -28.92 -23.67
N GLU A 36 -3.88 -30.10 -23.06
CA GLU A 36 -3.76 -30.27 -21.60
C GLU A 36 -2.58 -29.47 -21.03
N ARG A 37 -1.39 -29.56 -21.65
CA ARG A 37 -0.21 -28.76 -21.25
C ARG A 37 -0.43 -27.24 -21.38
N ASN A 38 -1.22 -26.81 -22.37
CA ASN A 38 -1.55 -25.40 -22.53
C ASN A 38 -2.49 -24.91 -21.42
N GLU A 39 -3.46 -25.73 -21.00
CA GLU A 39 -4.35 -25.42 -19.88
C GLU A 39 -3.56 -25.31 -18.56
N GLU A 40 -2.61 -26.22 -18.32
CA GLU A 40 -1.73 -26.16 -17.15
C GLU A 40 -0.88 -24.87 -17.12
N THR A 41 -0.33 -24.47 -18.26
CA THR A 41 0.47 -23.24 -18.38
C THR A 41 -0.38 -21.99 -18.13
N LEU A 42 -1.62 -21.97 -18.62
CA LEU A 42 -2.55 -20.87 -18.38
C LEU A 42 -2.99 -20.81 -16.91
N ALA A 43 -3.24 -21.96 -16.28
CA ALA A 43 -3.56 -22.05 -14.86
C ALA A 43 -2.39 -21.53 -13.99
N LEU A 44 -1.15 -21.91 -14.33
CA LEU A 44 0.05 -21.45 -13.65
C LEU A 44 0.21 -19.92 -13.74
N ARG A 45 0.04 -19.35 -14.95
CA ARG A 45 0.09 -17.90 -15.17
C ARG A 45 -0.99 -17.17 -14.38
N HIS A 46 -2.20 -17.71 -14.35
CA HIS A 46 -3.30 -17.11 -13.61
C HIS A 46 -3.02 -17.11 -12.10
N ALA A 47 -2.51 -18.22 -11.55
CA ALA A 47 -2.08 -18.31 -10.15
C ALA A 47 -0.95 -17.31 -9.83
N TYR A 48 0.04 -17.17 -10.72
CA TYR A 48 1.10 -16.18 -10.59
C TYR A 48 0.55 -14.75 -10.53
N MET A 49 -0.36 -14.39 -11.43
CA MET A 49 -1.00 -13.07 -11.44
C MET A 49 -1.88 -12.82 -10.20
N GLN A 50 -2.60 -13.84 -9.74
CA GLN A 50 -3.42 -13.76 -8.53
C GLN A 50 -2.58 -13.58 -7.26
N SER A 51 -1.37 -14.13 -7.22
CA SER A 51 -0.42 -13.95 -6.12
C SER A 51 0.34 -12.61 -6.15
N GLY A 52 0.05 -11.74 -7.12
CA GLY A 52 0.80 -10.49 -7.32
C GLY A 52 2.25 -10.71 -7.78
N GLY A 53 2.55 -11.88 -8.35
CA GLY A 53 3.86 -12.23 -8.89
C GLY A 53 4.95 -12.49 -7.84
N SER A 54 4.58 -12.71 -6.58
CA SER A 54 5.53 -12.81 -5.46
C SER A 54 5.57 -14.19 -4.80
N ASP A 55 4.76 -15.15 -5.26
CA ASP A 55 4.76 -16.52 -4.71
C ASP A 55 6.03 -17.28 -5.14
N PRO A 56 6.95 -17.61 -4.21
CA PRO A 56 8.19 -18.29 -4.53
C PRO A 56 7.99 -19.70 -5.08
N ALA A 57 6.91 -20.39 -4.72
CA ALA A 57 6.62 -21.74 -5.21
C ALA A 57 6.22 -21.70 -6.69
N ILE A 58 5.39 -20.73 -7.08
CA ILE A 58 4.95 -20.55 -8.47
C ILE A 58 6.11 -20.07 -9.35
N VAL A 59 6.96 -19.17 -8.83
CA VAL A 59 8.17 -18.70 -9.54
C VAL A 59 9.16 -19.84 -9.77
N ALA A 60 9.41 -20.67 -8.76
CA ALA A 60 10.29 -21.83 -8.90
C ALA A 60 9.77 -22.81 -9.96
N GLN A 61 8.47 -23.12 -9.92
CA GLN A 61 7.83 -23.99 -10.92
C GLN A 61 7.91 -23.42 -12.35
N MET A 62 7.77 -22.10 -12.50
CA MET A 62 7.92 -21.43 -13.80
C MET A 62 9.35 -21.49 -14.33
N ILE A 63 10.35 -21.35 -13.46
CA ILE A 63 11.77 -21.47 -13.80
C ILE A 63 12.10 -22.90 -14.26
N ASP A 64 11.60 -23.91 -13.55
CA ASP A 64 11.83 -25.31 -13.90
C ASP A 64 11.21 -25.66 -15.26
N LEU A 65 9.98 -25.22 -15.51
CA LEU A 65 9.30 -25.38 -16.82
C LEU A 65 10.04 -24.64 -17.94
N GLN A 66 10.60 -23.46 -17.65
CA GLN A 66 11.39 -22.71 -18.63
C GLN A 66 12.72 -23.40 -18.95
N ALA A 67 13.37 -24.01 -17.95
CA ALA A 67 14.57 -24.82 -18.16
C ALA A 67 14.27 -26.09 -18.98
N GLU A 68 13.13 -26.73 -18.73
CA GLU A 68 12.65 -27.88 -19.51
C GLU A 68 12.36 -27.49 -20.96
N ALA A 69 11.61 -26.41 -21.20
CA ALA A 69 11.30 -25.91 -22.54
C ALA A 69 12.57 -25.56 -23.34
N GLN A 70 13.56 -24.92 -22.71
CA GLN A 70 14.85 -24.62 -23.32
C GLN A 70 15.65 -25.88 -23.66
N SER A 71 15.54 -26.94 -22.85
CA SER A 71 16.19 -28.21 -23.12
C SER A 71 15.57 -28.93 -24.34
N LEU A 72 14.25 -28.79 -24.53
CA LEU A 72 13.51 -29.35 -25.66
C LEU A 72 13.79 -28.57 -26.95
N GLU A 73 13.91 -27.25 -26.87
CA GLU A 73 14.24 -26.38 -28.00
C GLU A 73 15.66 -26.65 -28.55
N LYS A 74 16.60 -27.01 -27.66
CA LYS A 74 17.97 -27.40 -28.03
C LYS A 74 18.03 -28.73 -28.81
N ASN A 75 17.00 -29.56 -28.68
CA ASN A 75 16.88 -30.87 -29.34
C ASN A 75 16.05 -30.82 -30.63
N GLN A 76 15.53 -29.65 -31.05
CA GLN A 76 14.77 -29.52 -32.29
C GLN A 76 15.66 -29.41 -33.54
N PRO A 77 15.34 -30.11 -34.65
CA PRO A 77 16.07 -29.97 -35.90
C PRO A 77 15.89 -28.56 -36.49
N ALA A 78 16.98 -28.05 -37.09
CA ALA A 78 17.18 -26.66 -37.51
C ALA A 78 16.14 -26.05 -38.49
N ALA A 79 15.14 -26.81 -38.93
CA ALA A 79 14.10 -26.36 -39.86
C ALA A 79 12.94 -25.60 -39.22
N ALA A 80 12.81 -25.58 -37.88
CA ALA A 80 11.71 -24.93 -37.16
C ALA A 80 12.04 -23.56 -36.53
N ARG A 81 13.22 -22.99 -36.82
CA ARG A 81 13.62 -21.67 -36.28
C ARG A 81 13.04 -20.55 -37.15
N GLY A 82 12.02 -19.86 -36.63
CA GLY A 82 11.50 -18.60 -37.19
C GLY A 82 12.54 -17.46 -37.18
N PRO A 83 12.20 -16.27 -37.71
CA PRO A 83 13.17 -15.22 -38.03
C PRO A 83 13.97 -14.72 -36.81
N SER A 84 15.20 -15.23 -36.72
CA SER A 84 16.22 -15.03 -35.69
C SER A 84 16.58 -13.57 -35.33
N TRP A 85 16.06 -12.57 -36.03
CA TRP A 85 16.46 -11.17 -35.88
C TRP A 85 15.60 -10.38 -34.90
N GLU A 86 14.31 -10.67 -34.81
CA GLU A 86 13.40 -10.01 -33.86
C GLU A 86 13.68 -10.44 -32.42
N LEU A 87 14.00 -11.73 -32.22
CA LEU A 87 14.41 -12.26 -30.93
C LEU A 87 15.74 -11.64 -30.46
N LEU A 88 16.71 -11.48 -31.38
CA LEU A 88 17.99 -10.83 -31.09
C LEU A 88 17.82 -9.37 -30.69
N ALA A 89 16.95 -8.63 -31.40
CA ALA A 89 16.67 -7.24 -31.10
C ALA A 89 16.01 -7.06 -29.73
N VAL A 90 15.05 -7.93 -29.40
CA VAL A 90 14.41 -7.95 -28.08
C VAL A 90 15.42 -8.32 -26.99
N GLU A 91 16.33 -9.26 -27.25
CA GLU A 91 17.33 -9.69 -26.29
C GLU A 91 18.41 -8.62 -26.05
N GLU A 92 18.82 -7.89 -27.09
CA GLU A 92 19.67 -6.70 -26.96
C GLU A 92 18.97 -5.59 -26.16
N GLU A 93 17.67 -5.37 -26.38
CA GLU A 93 16.89 -4.40 -25.62
C GLU A 93 16.77 -4.81 -24.15
N ASN A 94 16.56 -6.10 -23.88
CA ASN A 94 16.50 -6.62 -22.51
C ASN A 94 17.83 -6.43 -21.79
N GLN A 95 18.96 -6.75 -22.43
CA GLN A 95 20.28 -6.51 -21.84
C GLN A 95 20.55 -5.02 -21.60
N ARG A 96 20.04 -4.13 -22.46
CA ARG A 96 20.14 -2.69 -22.26
C ARG A 96 19.32 -2.25 -21.06
N LEU A 97 18.07 -2.71 -20.95
CA LEU A 97 17.17 -2.39 -19.85
C LEU A 97 17.74 -2.92 -18.53
N GLU A 98 18.32 -4.13 -18.50
CA GLU A 98 19.00 -4.66 -17.32
C GLU A 98 20.17 -3.79 -16.86
N LYS A 99 21.01 -3.32 -17.80
CA LYS A 99 22.10 -2.38 -17.49
C LYS A 99 21.56 -1.04 -16.98
N GLU A 100 20.42 -0.60 -17.47
CA GLU A 100 19.78 0.65 -17.07
C GLU A 100 19.15 0.55 -15.68
N ILE A 101 18.46 -0.56 -15.39
CA ILE A 101 17.98 -0.92 -14.04
C ILE A 101 19.15 -0.99 -13.07
N HIS A 102 20.24 -1.62 -13.45
CA HIS A 102 21.41 -1.73 -12.57
C HIS A 102 22.06 -0.36 -12.31
N ARG A 103 22.11 0.53 -13.31
CA ARG A 103 22.54 1.92 -13.13
C ARG A 103 21.60 2.70 -12.19
N PHE A 104 20.29 2.53 -12.33
CA PHE A 104 19.31 3.17 -11.44
C PHE A 104 19.41 2.64 -10.01
N GLN A 105 19.64 1.34 -9.83
CA GLN A 105 19.87 0.74 -8.51
C GLN A 105 21.15 1.29 -7.88
N LEU A 106 22.26 1.36 -8.63
CA LEU A 106 23.52 1.92 -8.14
C LEU A 106 23.43 3.42 -7.83
N ALA A 107 22.68 4.19 -8.63
CA ALA A 107 22.41 5.60 -8.36
C ALA A 107 21.55 5.78 -7.10
N ARG A 108 20.54 4.91 -6.89
CA ARG A 108 19.73 4.87 -5.68
C ARG A 108 20.55 4.50 -4.44
N GLU A 109 21.54 3.62 -4.58
CA GLU A 109 22.46 3.23 -3.50
C GLU A 109 23.46 4.35 -3.17
N ARG A 110 23.98 5.05 -4.18
CA ARG A 110 24.80 6.26 -4.00
C ARG A 110 24.01 7.40 -3.36
N HIS A 111 22.75 7.58 -3.74
CA HIS A 111 21.87 8.58 -3.12
C HIS A 111 21.54 8.22 -1.66
N ARG A 112 21.37 6.93 -1.35
CA ARG A 112 21.25 6.40 0.02
C ARG A 112 22.50 6.68 0.86
N ASN A 113 23.69 6.53 0.27
CA ASN A 113 24.95 6.88 0.93
C ASN A 113 25.09 8.41 1.12
N TYR A 114 24.70 9.23 0.14
CA TYR A 114 24.73 10.70 0.27
C TYR A 114 23.74 11.23 1.32
N GLU A 115 22.54 10.64 1.42
CA GLU A 115 21.54 10.95 2.46
C GLU A 115 21.98 10.47 3.84
N GLY A 116 22.59 9.28 3.95
CA GLY A 116 23.17 8.77 5.20
C GLY A 116 24.32 9.62 5.74
N TRP A 117 25.14 10.20 4.86
CA TRP A 117 26.21 11.13 5.24
C TRP A 117 25.68 12.55 5.57
N ARG A 118 24.56 12.99 4.97
CA ARG A 118 23.90 14.26 5.35
C ARG A 118 23.30 14.23 6.75
N VAL A 119 22.77 13.09 7.19
CA VAL A 119 22.17 12.93 8.53
C VAL A 119 23.25 12.94 9.64
N TRP A 120 24.48 12.51 9.36
CA TRP A 120 25.55 12.48 10.35
C TRP A 120 26.35 13.79 10.51
N PHE A 121 26.31 14.71 9.54
CA PHE A 121 27.13 15.93 9.58
C PHE A 121 26.39 17.26 9.82
N TYR A 122 25.05 17.28 9.85
CA TYR A 122 24.30 18.53 10.10
C TYR A 122 23.14 18.37 11.09
N ALA A 123 23.49 18.22 12.36
CA ALA A 123 22.75 18.84 13.46
C ALA A 123 23.82 19.31 14.47
N PRO A 124 23.99 20.62 14.74
CA PRO A 124 22.94 21.61 14.90
C PRO A 124 23.25 23.01 14.29
N HIS A 125 22.24 23.70 13.75
CA HIS A 125 22.03 25.17 13.75
C HIS A 125 21.38 25.69 12.46
N LEU A 126 20.58 26.75 12.66
CA LEU A 126 19.95 27.69 11.71
C LEU A 126 18.55 27.26 11.24
N ARG A 127 17.49 27.81 11.86
CA ARG A 127 16.93 29.16 11.61
C ARG A 127 16.63 29.41 10.13
N SER A 128 15.33 29.63 9.90
CA SER A 128 14.70 30.43 8.85
C SER A 128 15.64 31.07 7.82
N PHE A 129 15.60 30.59 6.58
CA PHE A 129 15.60 31.44 5.39
C PHE A 129 14.95 30.68 4.23
N SER A 130 13.79 31.17 3.80
CA SER A 130 13.21 30.86 2.50
C SER A 130 14.10 31.43 1.40
N SER A 131 14.32 30.68 0.31
CA SER A 131 14.95 31.17 -0.93
C SER A 131 14.12 30.75 -2.15
N PRO A 132 14.02 31.59 -3.21
CA PRO A 132 12.83 31.69 -4.05
C PRO A 132 12.80 30.82 -5.32
N PHE A 133 13.62 29.78 -5.42
CA PHE A 133 13.90 29.12 -6.71
C PHE A 133 13.25 27.74 -6.95
N GLU A 134 12.51 27.17 -5.99
CA GLU A 134 11.71 25.95 -6.21
C GLU A 134 10.32 26.24 -6.81
N ARG A 135 10.24 27.22 -7.70
CA ARG A 135 9.00 27.61 -8.38
C ARG A 135 8.92 26.97 -9.76
N ARG A 136 8.98 25.63 -9.86
CA ARG A 136 8.56 24.93 -11.09
C ARG A 136 8.37 23.41 -10.91
N MET A 137 7.35 22.99 -10.16
CA MET A 137 6.45 21.86 -10.45
C MET A 137 5.40 21.87 -9.34
N MET A 138 4.18 22.33 -9.65
CA MET A 138 3.06 22.27 -8.71
C MET A 138 2.66 20.80 -8.53
N ASP A 139 2.94 20.24 -7.36
CA ASP A 139 2.36 18.97 -6.91
C ASP A 139 0.89 19.24 -6.53
N PRO A 140 -0.11 18.52 -7.09
CA PRO A 140 -1.52 18.71 -6.74
C PRO A 140 -1.81 18.63 -5.22
N LEU A 141 -0.91 18.00 -4.45
CA LEU A 141 -1.03 17.82 -2.99
C LEU A 141 -0.69 19.06 -2.15
N ASP A 142 0.00 20.07 -2.69
CA ASP A 142 0.32 21.32 -1.98
C ASP A 142 -0.86 22.32 -1.96
N SER A 143 -2.03 21.92 -2.45
CA SER A 143 -3.25 22.72 -2.45
C SER A 143 -3.87 22.91 -1.05
N LEU A 144 -3.29 22.32 0.01
CA LEU A 144 -3.68 22.58 1.40
C LEU A 144 -3.06 23.87 1.96
N GLY A 145 -2.94 24.91 1.11
CA GLY A 145 -2.57 26.24 1.55
C GLY A 145 -3.49 26.75 2.67
N PRO A 146 -3.10 27.82 3.39
CA PRO A 146 -3.86 28.36 4.52
C PRO A 146 -5.17 28.98 4.03
N SER A 147 -6.16 28.14 3.75
CA SER A 147 -7.53 28.57 3.51
C SER A 147 -8.18 28.79 4.88
N PRO A 148 -8.80 29.96 5.11
CA PRO A 148 -9.41 30.26 6.40
C PRO A 148 -10.42 29.17 6.76
N TYR A 149 -10.36 28.74 8.02
CA TYR A 149 -11.28 27.73 8.53
C TYR A 149 -12.73 28.23 8.45
N ASP A 150 -13.61 27.36 7.97
CA ASP A 150 -15.05 27.62 7.88
C ASP A 150 -15.78 26.79 8.93
N PRO A 151 -16.36 27.39 9.98
CA PRO A 151 -17.07 26.65 11.01
C PRO A 151 -18.26 25.85 10.49
N GLU A 152 -18.95 26.32 9.44
CA GLU A 152 -20.12 25.61 8.91
C GLU A 152 -19.70 24.35 8.16
N ALA A 153 -18.74 24.49 7.24
CA ALA A 153 -18.17 23.36 6.50
C ALA A 153 -17.36 22.42 7.41
N GLY A 154 -16.70 22.96 8.43
CA GLY A 154 -15.89 22.23 9.39
C GLY A 154 -14.62 21.64 8.79
N PHE A 155 -14.32 20.39 9.14
CA PHE A 155 -13.13 19.67 8.66
C PHE A 155 -13.44 18.21 8.35
N VAL A 156 -12.55 17.56 7.61
CA VAL A 156 -12.63 16.13 7.31
C VAL A 156 -11.37 15.44 7.80
N VAL A 157 -11.56 14.32 8.49
CA VAL A 157 -10.50 13.43 8.93
C VAL A 157 -10.51 12.20 8.03
N PHE A 158 -9.41 11.96 7.33
CA PHE A 158 -9.19 10.69 6.65
C PHE A 158 -8.32 9.80 7.52
N PHE A 159 -8.87 8.69 7.98
CA PHE A 159 -8.12 7.61 8.61
C PHE A 159 -7.61 6.71 7.50
N ASP A 160 -6.33 6.87 7.16
CA ASP A 160 -5.76 6.19 6.02
C ASP A 160 -5.33 4.78 6.38
N LEU A 161 -4.43 4.64 7.37
CA LEU A 161 -3.91 3.35 7.79
C LEU A 161 -3.35 3.37 9.23
N VAL A 162 -3.24 2.18 9.82
CA VAL A 162 -2.51 1.93 11.07
C VAL A 162 -1.30 1.04 10.75
N THR A 163 -0.10 1.42 11.17
CA THR A 163 1.12 0.61 11.05
C THR A 163 1.57 0.04 12.38
N GLY A 164 2.47 -0.94 12.37
CA GLY A 164 3.10 -1.47 13.58
C GLY A 164 2.11 -2.24 14.47
N VAL A 165 1.07 -2.81 13.87
CA VAL A 165 0.09 -3.65 14.53
C VAL A 165 0.75 -4.98 14.89
N ASP A 166 0.51 -5.45 16.12
CA ASP A 166 1.07 -6.72 16.57
C ASP A 166 0.57 -7.90 15.71
N ALA A 167 1.44 -8.89 15.46
CA ALA A 167 1.14 -10.01 14.57
C ALA A 167 -0.05 -10.88 15.03
N SER A 168 -0.34 -10.88 16.33
CA SER A 168 -1.51 -11.56 16.92
C SER A 168 -2.84 -10.90 16.54
N GLN A 169 -2.84 -9.59 16.29
CA GLN A 169 -4.06 -8.83 16.04
C GLN A 169 -4.50 -9.01 14.59
N LYS A 170 -5.70 -9.57 14.42
CA LYS A 170 -6.28 -9.85 13.10
C LYS A 170 -7.29 -8.81 12.66
N VAL A 171 -8.01 -8.22 13.59
CA VAL A 171 -9.06 -7.23 13.31
C VAL A 171 -8.83 -6.01 14.18
N LEU A 172 -8.96 -4.83 13.57
CA LEU A 172 -8.84 -3.53 14.20
C LEU A 172 -10.02 -2.63 13.84
N ARG A 173 -10.42 -1.76 14.76
CA ARG A 173 -11.41 -0.71 14.59
C ARG A 173 -10.96 0.56 15.28
N LEU A 174 -11.33 1.72 14.76
CA LEU A 174 -11.15 3.00 15.45
C LEU A 174 -12.45 3.47 16.07
N VAL A 175 -12.36 4.05 17.26
CA VAL A 175 -13.43 4.79 17.93
C VAL A 175 -12.94 6.21 18.16
N THR A 176 -13.63 7.18 17.58
CA THR A 176 -13.20 8.57 17.50
C THR A 176 -14.18 9.45 18.25
N ALA A 177 -13.66 10.40 19.03
CA ALA A 177 -14.47 11.34 19.79
C ALA A 177 -13.78 12.70 19.84
N LEU A 178 -14.58 13.77 19.87
CA LEU A 178 -14.09 15.14 19.97
C LEU A 178 -14.18 15.62 21.40
N TYR A 179 -13.08 16.18 21.90
CA TYR A 179 -12.98 16.72 23.23
C TYR A 179 -12.60 18.20 23.20
N SER A 180 -13.20 18.99 24.09
CA SER A 180 -12.74 20.34 24.42
C SER A 180 -12.53 20.41 25.92
N GLU A 181 -11.33 20.82 26.33
CA GLU A 181 -10.98 20.97 27.75
C GLU A 181 -11.26 19.68 28.56
N GLY A 182 -11.03 18.52 27.96
CA GLY A 182 -11.28 17.21 28.57
C GLY A 182 -12.74 16.74 28.58
N HIS A 183 -13.69 17.53 28.06
CA HIS A 183 -15.10 17.16 27.96
C HIS A 183 -15.45 16.72 26.54
N GLU A 184 -16.16 15.60 26.43
CA GLU A 184 -16.64 15.10 25.15
C GLU A 184 -17.73 16.03 24.58
N ILE A 185 -17.59 16.45 23.33
CA ILE A 185 -18.50 17.38 22.67
C ILE A 185 -19.58 16.64 21.87
N ARG A 186 -19.24 15.45 21.37
CA ARG A 186 -20.13 14.64 20.54
C ARG A 186 -19.92 13.16 20.85
N PRO A 187 -21.00 12.34 20.75
CA PRO A 187 -20.91 10.90 20.92
C PRO A 187 -19.78 10.28 20.07
N PRO A 188 -19.09 9.24 20.57
CA PRO A 188 -18.03 8.62 19.81
C PRO A 188 -18.58 7.98 18.54
N THR A 189 -17.87 8.18 17.44
CA THR A 189 -18.14 7.51 16.16
C THR A 189 -17.16 6.37 16.00
N SER A 190 -17.59 5.28 15.37
CA SER A 190 -16.72 4.12 15.23
C SER A 190 -16.66 3.67 13.78
N THR A 191 -15.46 3.36 13.30
CA THR A 191 -15.26 2.88 11.93
C THR A 191 -15.79 1.45 11.77
N PRO A 192 -15.97 0.93 10.56
CA PRO A 192 -16.07 -0.51 10.36
C PRO A 192 -14.81 -1.22 10.88
N PRO A 193 -14.92 -2.47 11.39
CA PRO A 193 -13.74 -3.31 11.65
C PRO A 193 -13.01 -3.63 10.34
N VAL A 194 -11.68 -3.63 10.38
CA VAL A 194 -10.79 -3.85 9.25
C VAL A 194 -9.80 -4.97 9.58
N GLN A 195 -9.54 -5.83 8.59
CA GLN A 195 -8.57 -6.91 8.71
C GLN A 195 -7.14 -6.37 8.63
N CYS A 196 -6.30 -6.83 9.55
CA CYS A 196 -4.88 -6.50 9.58
C CYS A 196 -4.14 -7.35 8.53
N GLN A 197 -3.38 -6.68 7.68
CA GLN A 197 -2.57 -7.24 6.63
C GLN A 197 -1.12 -7.37 7.10
N LEU A 198 -0.42 -8.36 6.58
CA LEU A 198 1.00 -8.57 6.86
C LEU A 198 1.81 -7.44 6.20
N GLY A 199 2.59 -6.71 7.00
CA GLY A 199 3.56 -5.74 6.47
C GLY A 199 4.74 -6.45 5.82
N GLU A 200 5.23 -5.94 4.68
CA GLU A 200 6.48 -6.45 4.10
C GLU A 200 7.62 -6.33 5.13
N PRO A 201 8.52 -7.34 5.22
CA PRO A 201 9.60 -7.37 6.21
C PRO A 201 10.72 -6.38 5.84
N TYR A 202 10.44 -5.08 5.92
CA TYR A 202 11.47 -4.04 5.86
C TYR A 202 12.10 -3.82 7.24
N PRO A 203 13.41 -3.54 7.32
CA PRO A 203 14.16 -3.48 8.57
C PRO A 203 13.80 -2.32 9.52
N HIS A 204 12.80 -1.49 9.20
CA HIS A 204 12.49 -0.27 9.96
C HIS A 204 11.03 -0.13 10.40
N SER A 205 10.16 -1.12 10.18
CA SER A 205 8.79 -1.13 10.72
C SER A 205 8.27 -2.56 10.90
N PRO A 206 8.71 -3.26 11.96
CA PRO A 206 8.25 -4.62 12.24
C PRO A 206 6.77 -4.58 12.69
N GLY A 207 5.85 -5.03 11.84
CA GLY A 207 4.46 -5.23 12.25
C GLY A 207 3.47 -5.33 11.09
N ASN A 208 2.29 -5.86 11.40
CA ASN A 208 1.13 -5.82 10.52
C ASN A 208 0.67 -4.36 10.32
N TYR A 209 -0.15 -4.12 9.31
CA TYR A 209 -0.82 -2.84 9.10
C TYR A 209 -2.31 -3.06 8.81
N ALA A 210 -3.13 -2.03 9.02
CA ALA A 210 -4.54 -2.03 8.65
C ALA A 210 -4.82 -0.83 7.73
N LEU A 211 -5.30 -1.11 6.51
CA LEU A 211 -5.70 -0.07 5.56
C LEU A 211 -7.16 0.30 5.82
N LEU A 212 -7.39 1.48 6.40
CA LEU A 212 -8.71 1.92 6.83
C LEU A 212 -9.46 2.61 5.69
N SER A 213 -8.82 3.57 5.02
CA SER A 213 -9.44 4.41 3.98
C SER A 213 -10.80 4.99 4.39
N VAL A 214 -10.96 5.35 5.67
CA VAL A 214 -12.23 5.87 6.21
C VAL A 214 -12.20 7.38 6.21
N LYS A 215 -13.29 7.98 5.73
CA LYS A 215 -13.51 9.42 5.69
C LYS A 215 -14.55 9.82 6.73
N GLN A 216 -14.20 10.71 7.64
CA GLN A 216 -15.09 11.23 8.67
C GLN A 216 -15.21 12.75 8.57
N PRO A 217 -16.30 13.27 7.95
CA PRO A 217 -16.59 14.69 7.96
C PRO A 217 -17.11 15.14 9.33
N VAL A 218 -16.66 16.30 9.78
CA VAL A 218 -17.06 16.95 11.03
C VAL A 218 -17.46 18.38 10.72
N THR A 219 -18.77 18.60 10.56
CA THR A 219 -19.34 19.91 10.21
C THR A 219 -19.76 20.70 11.44
N ARG A 220 -20.00 22.02 11.29
CA ARG A 220 -20.54 22.90 12.33
C ARG A 220 -19.74 22.86 13.64
N ILE A 221 -18.43 23.09 13.54
CA ILE A 221 -17.51 23.13 14.70
C ILE A 221 -16.86 24.50 14.75
N GLN A 222 -16.94 25.15 15.91
CA GLN A 222 -16.19 26.39 16.16
C GLN A 222 -14.71 26.06 16.38
N PRO A 223 -13.78 26.86 15.81
CA PRO A 223 -12.36 26.64 16.02
C PRO A 223 -11.99 26.97 17.47
N SER A 224 -11.21 26.09 18.10
CA SER A 224 -10.68 26.31 19.44
C SER A 224 -9.36 25.59 19.63
N PRO A 225 -8.33 26.21 20.25
CA PRO A 225 -7.06 25.55 20.54
C PRO A 225 -7.20 24.42 21.58
N SER A 226 -8.28 24.43 22.37
CA SER A 226 -8.60 23.37 23.34
C SER A 226 -9.24 22.14 22.70
N LEU A 227 -9.60 22.21 21.41
CA LEU A 227 -10.28 21.14 20.71
C LEU A 227 -9.29 20.09 20.20
N CYS A 228 -9.52 18.83 20.59
CA CYS A 228 -8.74 17.70 20.12
C CYS A 228 -9.62 16.55 19.64
N LEU A 229 -9.08 15.79 18.70
CA LEU A 229 -9.60 14.49 18.30
C LEU A 229 -8.91 13.42 19.13
N VAL A 230 -9.68 12.63 19.86
CA VAL A 230 -9.22 11.41 20.53
C VAL A 230 -9.63 10.22 19.70
N VAL A 231 -8.68 9.31 19.46
CA VAL A 231 -8.90 8.07 18.71
C VAL A 231 -8.47 6.90 19.56
N GLU A 232 -9.43 6.10 19.98
CA GLU A 232 -9.20 4.80 20.59
C GLU A 232 -9.06 3.73 19.50
N VAL A 233 -8.06 2.86 19.68
CA VAL A 233 -7.83 1.71 18.82
C VAL A 233 -8.34 0.48 19.54
N GLN A 234 -9.30 -0.21 18.92
CA GLN A 234 -9.86 -1.46 19.41
C GLN A 234 -9.41 -2.61 18.53
N THR A 235 -9.04 -3.72 19.15
CA THR A 235 -8.63 -4.93 18.44
C THR A 235 -9.36 -6.15 18.97
N ALA A 236 -9.43 -7.20 18.14
CA ALA A 236 -10.06 -8.45 18.55
C ALA A 236 -9.23 -9.15 19.62
N LYS A 237 -9.86 -9.51 20.74
CA LYS A 237 -9.28 -10.43 21.72
C LYS A 237 -9.54 -11.88 21.27
N ASP A 238 -8.61 -12.79 21.58
CA ASP A 238 -8.65 -14.22 21.19
C ASP A 238 -10.02 -14.90 21.37
N LEU A 239 -10.29 -15.89 20.50
CA LEU A 239 -11.57 -16.54 20.24
C LEU A 239 -12.36 -16.94 21.50
N ASP A 240 -13.67 -16.73 21.42
CA ASP A 240 -14.63 -17.47 22.24
C ASP A 240 -14.47 -18.98 21.96
N VAL A 241 -14.34 -19.76 23.03
CA VAL A 241 -14.24 -21.23 23.08
C VAL A 241 -15.39 -21.93 22.32
N TYR A 242 -16.45 -21.20 21.96
CA TYR A 242 -17.66 -21.72 21.32
C TYR A 242 -17.83 -21.44 19.81
N ASN A 243 -16.81 -20.97 19.08
CA ASN A 243 -16.90 -20.81 17.60
C ASN A 243 -18.12 -19.98 17.12
N GLN A 244 -18.63 -19.06 17.94
CA GLN A 244 -19.56 -18.03 17.48
C GLN A 244 -18.75 -16.83 17.03
N GLU A 245 -18.82 -16.51 15.73
CA GLU A 245 -18.08 -15.44 15.04
C GLU A 245 -18.49 -14.03 15.52
N VAL A 246 -18.28 -13.70 16.79
CA VAL A 246 -18.37 -12.34 17.30
C VAL A 246 -17.05 -12.01 17.98
N PHE A 247 -16.11 -11.46 17.20
CA PHE A 247 -14.88 -10.91 17.76
C PHE A 247 -15.24 -9.80 18.75
N LYS A 248 -15.03 -10.04 20.05
CA LYS A 248 -15.14 -8.98 21.05
C LYS A 248 -13.96 -8.03 20.87
N LEU A 249 -14.23 -6.88 20.29
CA LEU A 249 -13.26 -5.80 20.16
C LEU A 249 -13.05 -5.13 21.52
N VAL A 250 -11.79 -4.95 21.90
CA VAL A 250 -11.38 -4.33 23.16
C VAL A 250 -10.36 -3.25 22.86
N ALA A 251 -10.45 -2.12 23.57
CA ALA A 251 -9.46 -1.07 23.51
C ALA A 251 -8.06 -1.63 23.83
N CYS A 252 -7.09 -1.40 22.93
CA CYS A 252 -5.69 -1.77 23.15
C CYS A 252 -4.81 -0.53 23.37
N GLY A 253 -5.24 0.63 22.89
CA GLY A 253 -4.51 1.89 23.00
C GLY A 253 -5.30 3.06 22.46
N TRP A 254 -4.71 4.25 22.50
CA TRP A 254 -5.36 5.47 22.06
C TRP A 254 -4.36 6.53 21.61
N THR A 255 -4.81 7.51 20.84
CA THR A 255 -3.99 8.66 20.46
C THR A 255 -4.83 9.93 20.41
N GLN A 256 -4.16 11.07 20.28
CA GLN A 256 -4.81 12.38 20.29
C GLN A 256 -4.15 13.30 19.25
N LEU A 257 -4.96 14.10 18.58
CA LEU A 257 -4.55 15.12 17.63
C LEU A 257 -5.18 16.47 18.02
N GLU A 258 -4.33 17.46 18.28
CA GLU A 258 -4.75 18.87 18.38
C GLU A 258 -5.21 19.34 16.99
N LEU A 259 -6.43 19.87 16.91
CA LEU A 259 -7.05 20.20 15.63
C LEU A 259 -6.71 21.63 15.20
N PHE A 260 -6.66 22.56 16.15
CA PHE A 260 -6.41 23.98 15.91
C PHE A 260 -5.15 24.46 16.59
N ASP A 261 -4.51 25.47 16.02
CA ASP A 261 -3.44 26.21 16.68
C ASP A 261 -3.98 27.35 17.54
N GLN A 262 -3.06 28.08 18.20
CA GLN A 262 -3.39 29.24 19.04
C GLN A 262 -4.04 30.41 18.27
N TYR A 263 -4.00 30.40 16.93
CA TYR A 263 -4.60 31.38 16.05
C TYR A 263 -5.90 30.89 15.43
N ASN A 264 -6.48 29.80 15.97
CA ASN A 264 -7.71 29.18 15.49
C ASN A 264 -7.62 28.71 14.02
N GLN A 265 -6.40 28.40 13.55
CA GLN A 265 -6.19 27.80 12.25
C GLN A 265 -6.20 26.29 12.38
N LEU A 266 -6.92 25.63 11.48
CA LEU A 266 -6.94 24.17 11.39
C LEU A 266 -5.55 23.68 11.00
N ARG A 267 -5.00 22.73 11.76
CA ARG A 267 -3.71 22.08 11.50
C ARG A 267 -3.80 21.08 10.35
N SER A 268 -4.21 21.55 9.18
CA SER A 268 -4.36 20.69 7.99
C SER A 268 -3.02 20.05 7.60
N GLY A 269 -3.06 18.81 7.12
CA GLY A 269 -1.89 18.06 6.68
C GLY A 269 -1.95 16.57 6.96
N TYR A 270 -0.80 15.92 6.83
CA TYR A 270 -0.59 14.48 6.97
C TYR A 270 0.08 14.21 8.32
N TRP A 271 -0.61 13.52 9.22
CA TRP A 271 -0.19 13.33 10.60
C TRP A 271 0.09 11.86 10.91
N ARG A 272 1.21 11.61 11.57
CA ARG A 272 1.58 10.32 12.15
C ARG A 272 1.48 10.41 13.66
N LEU A 273 0.61 9.57 14.23
CA LEU A 273 0.21 9.65 15.64
C LEU A 273 0.54 8.33 16.35
N PRO A 274 1.53 8.31 17.27
CA PRO A 274 1.83 7.14 18.08
C PRO A 274 0.63 6.74 18.95
N VAL A 275 0.34 5.43 18.99
CA VAL A 275 -0.72 4.88 19.84
C VAL A 275 -0.18 4.63 21.25
N ARG A 276 -0.74 5.32 22.24
CA ARG A 276 -0.36 5.27 23.65
C ARG A 276 -1.15 4.22 24.41
N SER A 277 -0.56 3.72 25.48
CA SER A 277 -1.19 2.76 26.39
C SER A 277 -2.39 3.39 27.12
N LEU A 278 -3.39 2.55 27.40
CA LEU A 278 -4.54 2.89 28.23
C LEU A 278 -4.13 3.25 29.68
N PRO A 279 -4.99 3.96 30.44
CA PRO A 279 -6.34 4.45 30.10
C PRO A 279 -6.32 5.71 29.24
N VAL A 280 -7.42 5.97 28.53
CA VAL A 280 -7.65 7.20 27.74
C VAL A 280 -7.69 8.41 28.69
N ARG A 281 -6.93 9.47 28.36
CA ARG A 281 -6.85 10.70 29.17
C ARG A 281 -6.89 11.95 28.27
N PRO A 282 -8.08 12.39 27.82
CA PRO A 282 -8.23 13.47 26.83
C PRO A 282 -7.73 14.85 27.28
N SER A 283 -7.53 15.04 28.59
CA SER A 283 -7.05 16.30 29.18
C SER A 283 -5.54 16.47 29.13
N LEU A 284 -4.78 15.51 28.59
CA LEU A 284 -3.32 15.60 28.49
C LEU A 284 -2.91 16.54 27.36
N ASN A 285 -1.84 17.30 27.59
CA ASN A 285 -1.16 18.04 26.54
C ASN A 285 -0.16 17.15 25.77
N LEU A 286 0.33 17.62 24.62
CA LEU A 286 1.24 16.83 23.78
C LEU A 286 2.51 16.33 24.49
N PRO A 287 3.24 17.12 25.30
CA PRO A 287 4.38 16.61 26.07
C PRO A 287 4.02 15.51 27.06
N GLN A 288 2.90 15.65 27.79
CA GLN A 288 2.42 14.64 28.72
C GLN A 288 1.97 13.37 27.98
N LEU A 289 1.27 13.50 26.85
CA LEU A 289 0.90 12.38 26.00
C LEU A 289 2.14 11.62 25.51
N ASN A 290 3.19 12.35 25.11
CA ASN A 290 4.45 11.76 24.65
C ASN A 290 5.22 11.02 25.73
N SER A 291 4.97 11.32 27.02
CA SER A 291 5.52 10.57 28.14
C SER A 291 4.84 9.22 28.38
N LEU A 292 3.65 8.98 27.80
CA LEU A 292 2.98 7.70 27.92
C LEU A 292 3.66 6.62 27.08
N PRO A 293 3.76 5.37 27.58
CA PRO A 293 4.25 4.25 26.80
C PRO A 293 3.49 4.08 25.49
N GLN A 294 4.21 3.85 24.40
CA GLN A 294 3.63 3.48 23.12
C GLN A 294 3.27 1.99 23.12
N VAL A 295 2.15 1.63 22.50
CA VAL A 295 1.73 0.24 22.30
C VAL A 295 2.54 -0.34 21.14
N GLY A 296 3.60 -1.08 21.48
CA GLY A 296 4.53 -1.62 20.48
C GLY A 296 5.11 -0.51 19.59
N HIS A 297 4.99 -0.70 18.27
CA HIS A 297 5.36 0.28 17.25
C HIS A 297 4.12 0.86 16.55
N MET A 298 2.96 0.81 17.21
CA MET A 298 1.69 1.12 16.57
C MET A 298 1.54 2.63 16.33
N GLU A 299 1.20 3.00 15.11
CA GLU A 299 1.01 4.39 14.70
C GLU A 299 -0.20 4.54 13.79
N LEU A 300 -0.95 5.62 13.97
CA LEU A 300 -2.09 5.99 13.15
C LEU A 300 -1.69 7.09 12.17
N CYS A 301 -1.92 6.86 10.88
CA CYS A 301 -1.71 7.83 9.80
C CYS A 301 -3.04 8.48 9.41
N VAL A 302 -3.11 9.80 9.55
CA VAL A 302 -4.33 10.61 9.36
C VAL A 302 -4.07 11.77 8.40
N ARG A 303 -5.03 12.09 7.54
CA ARG A 303 -5.08 13.40 6.85
C ARG A 303 -6.15 14.26 7.48
N LEU A 304 -5.77 15.45 7.90
CA LEU A 304 -6.68 16.49 8.38
C LEU A 304 -6.82 17.55 7.29
N VAL A 305 -8.04 17.83 6.85
CA VAL A 305 -8.29 18.81 5.79
C VAL A 305 -9.45 19.72 6.16
N ASN A 306 -9.42 20.95 5.64
CA ASN A 306 -10.57 21.85 5.71
C ASN A 306 -11.76 21.23 4.96
N GLY A 307 -12.98 21.37 5.48
CA GLY A 307 -14.20 20.80 4.90
C GLY A 307 -14.43 21.24 3.46
N ARG A 308 -14.02 22.47 3.10
CA ARG A 308 -14.11 22.98 1.73
C ARG A 308 -13.20 22.26 0.72
N ASN A 309 -12.16 21.58 1.21
CA ASN A 309 -11.15 20.90 0.39
C ASN A 309 -11.38 19.39 0.32
N GLU A 310 -12.55 18.93 0.78
CA GLU A 310 -12.92 17.51 0.86
C GLU A 310 -12.76 16.78 -0.48
N ASP A 311 -13.31 17.35 -1.56
CA ASP A 311 -13.37 16.71 -2.87
C ASP A 311 -11.98 16.46 -3.47
N ALA A 312 -11.08 17.45 -3.32
CA ALA A 312 -9.71 17.37 -3.83
C ALA A 312 -8.90 16.25 -3.15
N GLN A 313 -9.21 15.94 -1.89
CA GLN A 313 -8.45 14.97 -1.09
C GLN A 313 -9.08 13.57 -1.07
N THR A 314 -10.34 13.46 -1.46
CA THR A 314 -11.07 12.16 -1.54
C THR A 314 -10.49 11.25 -2.62
N GLN A 315 -9.90 11.80 -3.69
CA GLN A 315 -9.31 11.01 -4.79
C GLN A 315 -7.93 10.42 -4.46
N VAL A 316 -7.30 10.88 -3.37
CA VAL A 316 -5.97 10.40 -2.97
C VAL A 316 -6.13 9.07 -2.24
N LYS A 317 -5.70 7.99 -2.90
CA LYS A 317 -5.69 6.64 -2.32
C LYS A 317 -4.52 6.49 -1.33
N PRO A 318 -4.76 6.01 -0.11
CA PRO A 318 -3.69 5.74 0.83
C PRO A 318 -2.89 4.50 0.40
N GLU A 319 -1.57 4.63 0.33
CA GLU A 319 -0.63 3.55 0.01
C GLU A 319 0.50 3.51 1.04
N LEU A 320 1.02 2.31 1.36
CA LEU A 320 2.04 2.10 2.38
C LEU A 320 3.37 2.83 2.07
N ASN A 321 3.71 2.96 0.77
CA ASN A 321 4.88 3.68 0.28
C ASN A 321 4.83 5.20 0.56
N THR A 322 3.66 5.75 0.89
CA THR A 322 3.45 7.18 1.16
C THR A 322 3.68 7.55 2.62
N SER A 323 4.10 6.57 3.44
CA SER A 323 4.41 6.76 4.85
C SER A 323 5.35 7.95 5.10
N SER A 324 6.32 8.22 4.22
CA SER A 324 7.22 9.39 4.35
C SER A 324 6.51 10.75 4.34
N ARG A 325 5.27 10.84 3.85
CA ARG A 325 4.49 12.09 3.79
C ARG A 325 3.88 12.48 5.14
N TYR A 326 3.66 11.53 6.04
CA TYR A 326 3.08 11.81 7.34
C TYR A 326 4.16 12.27 8.32
N LYS A 327 3.88 13.34 9.05
CA LYS A 327 4.80 13.93 10.02
C LYS A 327 4.28 13.83 11.45
N TYR A 328 5.20 13.81 12.41
CA TYR A 328 4.86 13.93 13.82
C TYR A 328 4.49 15.38 14.16
N LEU A 329 3.68 15.55 15.20
CA LEU A 329 3.48 16.86 15.83
C LEU A 329 4.82 17.32 16.43
N ALA A 330 5.30 18.49 16.00
CA ALA A 330 6.51 19.08 16.55
C ALA A 330 6.26 19.49 18.00
N VAL A 331 7.09 18.99 18.92
CA VAL A 331 7.13 19.51 20.29
C VAL A 331 7.78 20.90 20.19
N VAL A 332 6.99 21.96 20.29
CA VAL A 332 7.53 23.30 20.48
C VAL A 332 8.14 23.31 21.88
N GLY A 333 9.48 23.21 21.94
CA GLY A 333 10.26 23.26 23.17
C GLY A 333 10.45 24.66 23.70
#